data_AF-A0A485P6I5-F1
#
_entry.id   AF-A0A485P6I5-F1
#
_cell.length_a   1.000
_cell.length_b   1.000
_cell.length_c   1.000
_cell.angle_alpha   90.00
_cell.angle_beta   90.00
_cell.angle_gamma   90.00
#
_symmetry.space_group_name_H-M   'P 1'
#
loop_
_entity.id
_entity.type
_entity.pdbx_description
1 polymer ?
#
loop_
_entity_poly.entity_id
_entity_poly.type
_entity_poly.pdbx_seq_one_letter_code
_entity_poly.pdbx_strand_id
1 'polypeptide(L)'
;MALLPRPALALLLLLFLPAALRCQEQAQTTDWRATLKTIRNGVHKIDTYLNAALDLLGGEDGLCQYKCNDGSKPFPRYGYKPSPPNGCGSPLFGVHLNIGIPSLTKCCNQHDRCYETCGKSKNDCDEEFQYCLSKICRNVQKTLGLAQHVQGVEENMTETDAFYMSETFDPAEKYKMDHKRRGIALIFNHERFSWRLTLPERRGTSADRDNLRRRFSELGFEVKCFNDLKAEELLLTIHEASSSSHIDADCFLCVFLSHGEGSHIYAQDTKIEIQTLTGLFKGDKCQSLVGKPKIFIIQACRGDQHDVPVIPLDVVDHQKNMLDVNITQVDAASVSTLPAGADFLMCYSVAEGYYSHRETVNGSWYIQDLCEMLGKFGSSLEFTELLTLVNRKVSQRRVDFCKDPSAIGKKQVPCFASMLTKKLYFFPKSK
;
A
#
# COMPACT_ATOMS: atom_id res chain seq x y z
N MET A 1 -51.35 41.85 55.95
CA MET A 1 -51.04 40.88 57.02
C MET A 1 -49.56 40.53 56.88
N ALA A 2 -48.65 41.21 57.59
CA ALA A 2 -48.16 40.84 58.93
C ALA A 2 -47.42 39.48 58.88
N LEU A 3 -46.17 39.25 59.29
CA LEU A 3 -45.19 39.95 60.14
C LEU A 3 -43.81 39.25 59.94
N LEU A 4 -42.72 40.00 60.14
CA LEU A 4 -41.34 39.55 60.45
C LEU A 4 -41.30 38.85 61.84
N PRO A 5 -40.25 38.07 62.27
CA PRO A 5 -38.86 38.54 62.36
C PRO A 5 -37.69 37.50 62.25
N ARG A 6 -36.47 38.04 62.10
CA ARG A 6 -35.15 37.38 62.35
C ARG A 6 -34.74 37.52 63.84
N PRO A 7 -33.76 36.76 64.37
CA PRO A 7 -32.33 37.20 64.39
C PRO A 7 -31.33 36.00 64.22
N ALA A 8 -30.18 36.06 63.53
CA ALA A 8 -28.90 36.75 63.72
C ALA A 8 -27.76 35.76 64.11
N LEU A 9 -26.54 36.05 63.60
CA LEU A 9 -25.22 35.44 63.87
C LEU A 9 -24.93 34.09 63.19
N ALA A 10 -23.79 33.85 62.51
CA ALA A 10 -22.60 34.65 62.28
C ALA A 10 -21.77 34.10 61.10
N LEU A 11 -20.98 35.01 60.54
CA LEU A 11 -19.63 34.83 60.00
C LEU A 11 -19.39 34.11 58.65
N LEU A 12 -18.81 34.91 57.75
CA LEU A 12 -17.59 34.69 56.96
C LEU A 12 -17.69 34.62 55.43
N LEU A 13 -16.98 35.59 54.84
CA LEU A 13 -16.36 35.67 53.50
C LEU A 13 -17.28 36.16 52.37
N LEU A 14 -17.38 37.49 52.19
CA LEU A 14 -16.55 38.37 51.33
C LEU A 14 -17.15 38.48 49.91
N LEU A 15 -18.06 39.44 49.70
CA LEU A 15 -17.87 40.79 49.11
C LEU A 15 -17.60 40.76 47.59
N PHE A 16 -18.59 41.12 46.74
CA PHE A 16 -18.91 42.50 46.23
C PHE A 16 -17.77 43.03 45.33
N LEU A 17 -17.90 43.56 44.10
CA LEU A 17 -18.95 44.24 43.33
C LEU A 17 -18.51 44.30 41.84
N PRO A 18 -19.42 44.62 40.90
CA PRO A 18 -19.11 45.01 39.52
C PRO A 18 -18.98 46.54 39.36
N ALA A 19 -18.12 47.02 38.43
CA ALA A 19 -18.36 48.15 37.50
C ALA A 19 -17.07 48.72 36.85
N ALA A 20 -17.04 48.64 35.52
CA ALA A 20 -16.63 49.67 34.55
C ALA A 20 -15.21 50.29 34.46
N LEU A 21 -14.65 50.11 33.24
CA LEU A 21 -13.76 50.96 32.41
C LEU A 21 -12.25 51.11 32.73
N ARG A 22 -11.41 50.46 31.89
CA ARG A 22 -10.42 51.14 31.03
C ARG A 22 -9.87 50.22 29.91
N CYS A 23 -9.52 50.85 28.80
CA CYS A 23 -9.11 50.35 27.48
C CYS A 23 -8.30 49.04 27.42
N GLN A 24 -8.70 48.13 26.52
CA GLN A 24 -7.74 47.39 25.70
C GLN A 24 -8.37 46.98 24.36
N GLU A 25 -7.67 47.35 23.30
CA GLU A 25 -7.85 47.05 21.89
C GLU A 25 -8.04 45.53 21.69
N GLN A 26 -9.27 45.09 21.37
CA GLN A 26 -9.53 43.69 21.04
C GLN A 26 -9.14 43.43 19.58
N ALA A 27 -7.94 42.90 19.41
CA ALA A 27 -7.50 42.21 18.21
C ALA A 27 -8.52 41.12 17.86
N GLN A 28 -9.11 41.25 16.67
CA GLN A 28 -9.96 40.25 16.04
C GLN A 28 -9.09 39.03 15.71
N THR A 29 -9.02 38.05 16.62
CA THR A 29 -8.32 36.79 16.38
C THR A 29 -9.12 35.97 15.37
N THR A 30 -8.71 36.00 14.10
CA THR A 30 -9.19 35.07 13.09
C THR A 30 -8.78 33.65 13.49
N ASP A 31 -9.77 32.76 13.59
CA ASP A 31 -9.62 31.40 14.10
C ASP A 31 -8.77 30.54 13.13
N TRP A 32 -7.45 30.59 13.32
CA TRP A 32 -6.45 29.81 12.58
C TRP A 32 -6.71 28.30 12.59
N ARG A 33 -7.50 27.80 13.56
CA ARG A 33 -7.88 26.39 13.64
C ARG A 33 -8.88 26.00 12.55
N ALA A 34 -9.78 26.90 12.16
CA ALA A 34 -10.69 26.66 11.03
C ALA A 34 -9.91 26.60 9.70
N THR A 35 -8.94 27.50 9.51
CA THR A 35 -8.06 27.51 8.34
C THR A 35 -7.22 26.23 8.26
N LEU A 36 -6.66 25.76 9.37
CA LEU A 36 -5.91 24.49 9.41
C LEU A 36 -6.78 23.25 9.18
N LYS A 37 -8.02 23.24 9.67
CA LYS A 37 -8.96 22.14 9.45
C LYS A 37 -9.37 22.06 7.98
N THR A 38 -9.54 23.20 7.33
CA THR A 38 -9.79 23.30 5.88
C THR A 38 -8.58 22.86 5.05
N ILE A 39 -7.36 23.23 5.44
CA ILE A 39 -6.12 22.79 4.79
C ILE A 39 -5.94 21.27 4.94
N ARG A 40 -6.13 20.72 6.14
CA ARG A 40 -6.01 19.27 6.41
C ARG A 40 -7.03 18.45 5.61
N ASN A 41 -8.28 18.91 5.52
CA ASN A 41 -9.31 18.26 4.72
C ASN A 41 -9.06 18.40 3.21
N GLY A 42 -8.40 19.48 2.77
CA GLY A 42 -7.98 19.67 1.39
C GLY A 42 -6.87 18.70 0.98
N VAL A 43 -5.85 18.52 1.82
CA VAL A 43 -4.71 17.61 1.55
C VAL A 43 -5.16 16.15 1.49
N HIS A 44 -6.08 15.73 2.35
CA HIS A 44 -6.64 14.36 2.31
C HIS A 44 -7.41 14.05 1.03
N LYS A 45 -8.02 15.04 0.37
CA LYS A 45 -8.69 14.84 -0.93
C LYS A 45 -7.70 14.77 -2.09
N ILE A 46 -6.54 15.42 -1.99
CA ILE A 46 -5.53 15.45 -3.06
C ILE A 46 -4.89 14.07 -3.24
N ASP A 47 -4.63 13.35 -2.14
CA ASP A 47 -3.98 12.03 -2.14
C ASP A 47 -4.81 10.95 -2.84
N THR A 48 -6.14 11.06 -2.79
CA THR A 48 -7.07 10.13 -3.46
C THR A 48 -7.18 10.38 -4.97
N TYR A 49 -7.00 11.63 -5.42
CA TYR A 49 -7.13 12.00 -6.83
C TYR A 49 -5.81 11.95 -7.60
N LEU A 50 -4.65 12.17 -6.95
CA LEU A 50 -3.35 12.06 -7.60
C LEU A 50 -3.09 10.64 -8.12
N ASN A 51 -3.54 9.62 -7.38
CA ASN A 51 -3.43 8.22 -7.78
C ASN A 51 -4.35 7.85 -8.96
N ALA A 52 -5.45 8.61 -9.18
CA ALA A 52 -6.34 8.40 -10.33
C ALA A 52 -5.89 9.18 -11.58
N ALA A 53 -5.12 10.24 -11.42
CA ALA A 53 -4.67 11.10 -12.52
C ALA A 53 -3.34 10.64 -13.17
N LEU A 54 -2.52 9.87 -12.46
CA LEU A 54 -1.23 9.37 -12.95
C LEU A 54 -1.34 8.25 -14.00
N ASP A 55 -2.49 7.56 -14.07
CA ASP A 55 -2.70 6.45 -15.02
C ASP A 55 -3.45 6.83 -16.31
N LEU A 56 -3.92 8.08 -16.47
CA LEU A 56 -4.83 8.43 -17.58
C LEU A 56 -4.29 9.45 -18.61
N LEU A 57 -3.06 9.94 -18.47
CA LEU A 57 -2.48 10.93 -19.41
C LEU A 57 -1.04 10.57 -19.84
N GLY A 58 -0.80 9.28 -20.08
CA GLY A 58 0.36 8.82 -20.86
C GLY A 58 0.08 8.91 -22.36
N GLY A 59 0.23 10.11 -22.93
CA GLY A 59 0.28 10.30 -24.38
C GLY A 59 1.74 10.37 -24.84
N GLU A 60 2.12 9.51 -25.78
CA GLU A 60 3.45 9.48 -26.39
C GLU A 60 3.81 10.85 -27.01
N ASP A 61 5.06 11.26 -26.76
CA ASP A 61 5.89 12.22 -27.53
C ASP A 61 6.19 13.62 -26.97
N GLY A 62 5.54 14.13 -25.91
CA GLY A 62 6.03 15.28 -25.13
C GLY A 62 6.36 16.61 -25.87
N LEU A 63 6.10 16.72 -27.17
CA LEU A 63 6.46 17.83 -28.05
C LEU A 63 5.18 18.34 -28.73
N CYS A 64 4.68 19.51 -28.35
CA CYS A 64 3.58 20.15 -29.05
C CYS A 64 4.08 20.81 -30.35
N GLN A 65 4.45 20.01 -31.35
CA GLN A 65 4.67 20.47 -32.72
C GLN A 65 3.42 20.20 -33.55
N TYR A 66 2.52 21.18 -33.64
CA TYR A 66 1.41 21.10 -34.58
C TYR A 66 1.92 21.32 -36.01
N LYS A 67 1.82 20.29 -36.86
CA LYS A 67 1.99 20.41 -38.31
C LYS A 67 0.60 20.43 -38.94
N CYS A 68 0.29 21.47 -39.73
CA CYS A 68 -0.94 21.48 -40.51
C CYS A 68 -0.89 20.34 -41.54
N ASN A 69 -2.02 19.64 -41.72
CA ASN A 69 -2.12 18.49 -42.65
C ASN A 69 -1.82 18.85 -44.11
N ASP A 70 -1.85 20.13 -44.47
CA ASP A 70 -1.54 20.67 -45.79
C ASP A 70 -0.09 21.19 -45.93
N GLY A 71 0.74 21.05 -44.89
CA GLY A 71 2.12 21.54 -44.87
C GLY A 71 2.27 23.05 -44.65
N SER A 72 1.17 23.78 -44.36
CA SER A 72 1.23 25.22 -44.09
C SER A 72 1.92 25.53 -42.75
N LYS A 73 2.63 26.67 -42.68
CA LYS A 73 3.25 27.15 -41.43
C LYS A 73 2.14 27.74 -40.54
N PRO A 74 2.03 27.30 -39.26
CA PRO A 74 1.02 27.84 -38.36
C PRO A 74 1.25 29.35 -38.15
N PHE A 75 0.17 30.13 -38.25
CA PHE A 75 0.18 31.58 -38.05
C PHE A 75 -0.61 31.95 -36.78
N PRO A 76 -0.22 33.03 -36.07
CA PRO A 76 -0.94 33.48 -34.88
C PRO A 76 -2.38 33.86 -35.19
N ARG A 77 -3.35 33.37 -34.38
CA ARG A 77 -4.74 33.82 -34.47
C ARG A 77 -4.87 35.24 -33.90
N TYR A 78 -4.86 36.23 -34.79
CA TYR A 78 -5.11 37.62 -34.43
C TYR A 78 -6.52 37.77 -33.81
N GLY A 79 -6.59 38.28 -32.58
CA GLY A 79 -7.85 38.46 -31.85
C GLY A 79 -8.31 37.25 -31.01
N TYR A 80 -7.52 36.18 -30.91
CA TYR A 80 -7.81 35.09 -29.98
C TYR A 80 -7.74 35.58 -28.52
N LYS A 81 -8.85 35.44 -27.80
CA LYS A 81 -8.90 35.66 -26.36
C LYS A 81 -8.82 34.29 -25.69
N PRO A 82 -7.74 33.97 -24.95
CA PRO A 82 -7.65 32.71 -24.24
C PRO A 82 -8.80 32.58 -23.23
N SER A 83 -9.24 31.36 -23.00
CA SER A 83 -10.28 31.09 -22.01
C SER A 83 -9.77 31.52 -20.63
N PRO A 84 -10.62 32.11 -19.78
CA PRO A 84 -10.20 32.41 -18.41
C PRO A 84 -9.81 31.10 -17.71
N PRO A 85 -8.69 31.08 -16.96
CA PRO A 85 -8.23 29.87 -16.28
C PRO A 85 -9.32 29.37 -15.33
N ASN A 86 -9.58 28.07 -15.37
CA ASN A 86 -10.75 27.41 -14.77
C ASN A 86 -10.43 26.69 -13.45
N GLY A 87 -9.24 26.92 -12.89
CA GLY A 87 -8.76 26.29 -11.66
C GLY A 87 -8.21 24.89 -11.90
N CYS A 88 -8.07 24.07 -10.87
CA CYS A 88 -7.46 22.73 -10.98
C CYS A 88 -8.43 21.68 -11.58
N GLY A 89 -9.20 22.00 -12.62
CA GLY A 89 -10.27 21.17 -13.17
C GLY A 89 -10.09 20.81 -14.64
N SER A 90 -10.32 19.54 -15.00
CA SER A 90 -10.37 19.08 -16.40
C SER A 90 -11.80 19.19 -16.96
N PRO A 91 -11.99 19.76 -18.17
CA PRO A 91 -13.30 19.80 -18.84
C PRO A 91 -13.87 18.39 -19.11
N LEU A 92 -13.01 17.37 -19.24
CA LEU A 92 -13.39 16.02 -19.66
C LEU A 92 -14.17 15.25 -18.58
N PHE A 93 -13.98 15.61 -17.30
CA PHE A 93 -14.58 14.92 -16.16
C PHE A 93 -15.64 15.74 -15.41
N GLY A 94 -15.90 16.98 -15.82
CA GLY A 94 -16.94 17.82 -15.20
C GLY A 94 -16.71 18.15 -13.72
N VAL A 95 -15.49 18.00 -13.19
CA VAL A 95 -15.19 18.24 -11.77
C VAL A 95 -14.44 19.56 -11.60
N HIS A 96 -15.12 20.59 -11.08
CA HIS A 96 -14.48 21.81 -10.59
C HIS A 96 -13.93 21.58 -9.17
N LEU A 97 -12.66 21.18 -9.05
CA LEU A 97 -11.95 21.06 -7.78
C LEU A 97 -11.47 22.46 -7.30
N ASN A 98 -12.40 23.27 -6.81
CA ASN A 98 -12.05 24.42 -5.97
C ASN A 98 -11.76 23.92 -4.55
N ILE A 99 -10.60 23.28 -4.37
CA ILE A 99 -10.04 23.06 -3.03
C ILE A 99 -9.67 24.46 -2.54
N GLY A 100 -10.43 25.00 -1.58
CA GLY A 100 -10.39 26.40 -1.11
C GLY A 100 -9.08 26.87 -0.46
N ILE A 101 -7.97 26.69 -1.16
CA ILE A 101 -6.63 27.18 -0.85
C ILE A 101 -6.27 28.14 -2.00
N PRO A 102 -6.47 29.46 -1.83
CA PRO A 102 -6.27 30.45 -2.91
C PRO A 102 -4.89 30.37 -3.58
N SER A 103 -3.86 29.96 -2.83
CA SER A 103 -2.50 29.78 -3.34
C SER A 103 -2.35 28.61 -4.32
N LEU A 104 -3.12 27.53 -4.15
CA LEU A 104 -3.10 26.36 -5.03
C LEU A 104 -3.79 26.66 -6.36
N THR A 105 -4.96 27.32 -6.29
CA THR A 105 -5.68 27.81 -7.47
C THR A 105 -4.82 28.76 -8.30
N LYS A 106 -3.94 29.56 -7.66
CA LYS A 106 -2.97 30.41 -8.36
C LYS A 106 -1.96 29.60 -9.18
N CYS A 107 -1.45 28.47 -8.66
CA CYS A 107 -0.53 27.61 -9.40
C CYS A 107 -1.25 26.91 -10.58
N CYS A 108 -2.46 26.39 -10.37
CA CYS A 108 -3.23 25.73 -11.43
C CYS A 108 -3.56 26.71 -12.57
N ASN A 109 -4.05 27.91 -12.24
CA ASN A 109 -4.34 28.93 -13.25
C ASN A 109 -3.09 29.36 -14.05
N GLN A 110 -1.90 29.27 -13.45
CA GLN A 110 -0.65 29.56 -14.14
C GLN A 110 -0.24 28.41 -15.07
N HIS A 111 -0.49 27.16 -14.66
CA HIS A 111 -0.25 25.96 -15.44
C HIS A 111 -1.17 25.89 -16.67
N ASP A 112 -2.47 26.14 -16.50
CA ASP A 112 -3.43 26.20 -17.61
C ASP A 112 -2.98 27.20 -18.69
N ARG A 113 -2.57 28.40 -18.26
CA ARG A 113 -2.02 29.42 -19.17
C ARG A 113 -0.75 28.97 -19.86
N CYS A 114 0.11 28.20 -19.17
CA CYS A 114 1.36 27.71 -19.74
C CYS A 114 1.09 26.69 -20.86
N TYR A 115 0.15 25.77 -20.65
CA TYR A 115 -0.27 24.79 -21.65
C TYR A 115 -0.93 25.43 -22.88
N GLU A 116 -1.62 26.56 -22.70
CA GLU A 116 -2.18 27.34 -23.81
C GLU A 116 -1.15 28.25 -24.50
N THR A 117 0.08 28.38 -23.97
CA THR A 117 1.13 29.24 -24.55
C THR A 117 1.99 28.46 -25.54
N CYS A 118 1.79 28.75 -26.83
CA CYS A 118 2.60 28.16 -27.90
C CYS A 118 4.09 28.55 -27.75
N GLY A 119 4.98 27.55 -27.76
CA GLY A 119 6.44 27.75 -27.70
C GLY A 119 7.09 27.38 -26.37
N LYS A 120 6.32 27.08 -25.32
CA LYS A 120 6.83 26.40 -24.11
C LYS A 120 6.61 24.88 -24.24
N SER A 121 7.56 24.07 -23.76
CA SER A 121 7.34 22.63 -23.74
C SER A 121 6.42 22.25 -22.58
N LYS A 122 5.71 21.12 -22.71
CA LYS A 122 4.90 20.56 -21.63
C LYS A 122 5.75 20.36 -20.36
N ASN A 123 6.97 19.87 -20.53
CA ASN A 123 7.89 19.62 -19.42
C ASN A 123 8.25 20.91 -18.66
N ASP A 124 8.52 22.01 -19.37
CA ASP A 124 8.82 23.30 -18.72
C ASP A 124 7.61 23.80 -17.91
N CYS A 125 6.41 23.64 -18.46
CA CYS A 125 5.17 24.01 -17.77
C CYS A 125 4.92 23.14 -16.53
N ASP A 126 5.20 21.85 -16.62
CA ASP A 126 5.04 20.89 -15.51
C ASP A 126 6.07 21.14 -14.41
N GLU A 127 7.31 21.47 -14.76
CA GLU A 127 8.37 21.82 -13.82
C GLU A 127 8.06 23.13 -13.08
N GLU A 128 7.61 24.17 -13.80
CA GLU A 128 7.16 25.43 -13.18
C GLU A 128 5.99 25.22 -12.21
N PHE A 129 5.06 24.33 -12.57
CA PHE A 129 3.92 23.98 -11.73
C PHE A 129 4.35 23.22 -10.47
N GLN A 130 5.20 22.21 -10.60
CA GLN A 130 5.77 21.46 -9.46
C GLN A 130 6.55 22.38 -8.53
N TYR A 131 7.36 23.30 -9.08
CA TYR A 131 8.08 24.29 -8.29
C TYR A 131 7.10 25.19 -7.50
N CYS A 132 6.02 25.66 -8.13
CA CYS A 132 4.97 26.46 -7.48
C CYS A 132 4.34 25.72 -6.30
N LEU A 133 3.99 24.43 -6.47
CA LEU A 133 3.44 23.58 -5.41
C LEU A 133 4.44 23.36 -4.26
N SER A 134 5.70 23.09 -4.58
CA SER A 134 6.77 22.87 -3.59
C SER A 134 6.97 24.09 -2.67
N LYS A 135 6.78 25.29 -3.21
CA LYS A 135 6.89 26.55 -2.45
C LYS A 135 5.73 26.68 -1.45
N ILE A 136 4.53 26.26 -1.83
CA ILE A 136 3.38 26.21 -0.93
C ILE A 136 3.64 25.22 0.21
N CYS A 137 4.11 24.01 -0.10
CA CYS A 137 4.43 22.99 0.90
C CYS A 137 5.48 23.47 1.91
N ARG A 138 6.58 24.09 1.44
CA ARG A 138 7.63 24.65 2.31
C ARG A 138 7.12 25.77 3.21
N ASN A 139 6.26 26.64 2.69
CA ASN A 139 5.65 27.72 3.48
C ASN A 139 4.68 27.18 4.54
N VAL A 140 3.93 26.12 4.21
CA VAL A 140 3.06 25.42 5.17
C VAL A 140 3.88 24.73 6.26
N GLN A 141 4.98 24.05 5.91
CA GLN A 141 5.91 23.45 6.88
C GLN A 141 6.54 24.47 7.82
N LYS A 142 6.96 25.64 7.31
CA LYS A 142 7.46 26.75 8.12
C LYS A 142 6.40 27.30 9.08
N THR A 143 5.16 27.46 8.60
CA THR A 143 4.04 27.96 9.42
C THR A 143 3.62 26.96 10.52
N LEU A 144 3.84 25.67 10.29
CA LEU A 144 3.56 24.59 11.25
C LEU A 144 4.71 24.32 12.23
N GLY A 145 5.80 25.10 12.18
CA GLY A 145 6.93 24.98 13.12
C GLY A 145 7.76 23.71 12.97
N LEU A 146 7.68 23.01 11.83
CA LEU A 146 8.37 21.74 11.58
C LEU A 146 9.83 21.91 11.15
N ALA A 147 10.36 23.14 11.14
CA ALA A 147 11.73 23.43 10.74
C ALA A 147 12.59 23.84 11.96
N GLN A 148 13.24 22.87 12.60
CA GLN A 148 14.41 23.08 13.44
C GLN A 148 15.42 21.94 13.24
N HIS A 149 16.43 22.16 12.40
CA HIS A 149 17.85 22.22 12.79
C HIS A 149 18.74 22.27 11.54
N VAL A 150 19.22 23.46 11.15
CA VAL A 150 20.59 23.67 10.62
C VAL A 150 20.96 25.10 11.01
N GLN A 151 21.75 25.27 12.06
CA GLN A 151 22.46 26.52 12.33
C GLN A 151 23.85 26.37 11.73
N GLY A 152 24.16 27.24 10.78
CA GLY A 152 25.49 27.37 10.21
C GLY A 152 26.47 27.96 11.23
N VAL A 153 27.70 27.48 11.15
CA VAL A 153 28.88 28.18 11.64
C VAL A 153 29.78 28.35 10.43
N GLU A 154 29.86 29.59 9.94
CA GLU A 154 30.97 30.03 9.10
C GLU A 154 32.18 30.23 10.01
N GLU A 155 33.26 29.50 9.77
CA GLU A 155 34.64 30.00 9.91
C GLU A 155 35.66 28.98 9.33
N ASN A 156 36.32 29.41 8.26
CA ASN A 156 37.60 28.99 7.67
C ASN A 156 38.25 27.66 8.12
N MET A 157 38.10 26.58 7.34
CA MET A 157 39.10 25.51 7.27
C MET A 157 39.23 24.93 5.85
N THR A 158 40.46 24.55 5.53
CA THR A 158 41.06 24.29 4.23
C THR A 158 40.49 23.11 3.43
N GLU A 159 40.57 23.27 2.11
CA GLU A 159 40.46 22.26 1.05
C GLU A 159 41.06 20.90 1.48
N THR A 160 40.23 19.91 1.78
CA THR A 160 40.45 18.47 1.50
C THR A 160 39.24 17.64 2.00
N ASP A 161 38.58 16.96 1.05
CA ASP A 161 37.80 15.73 1.20
C ASP A 161 36.50 15.70 2.03
N ALA A 162 35.58 16.64 1.82
CA ALA A 162 34.18 16.46 2.19
C ALA A 162 33.32 16.14 0.96
N PHE A 163 33.27 14.86 0.57
CA PHE A 163 32.19 14.32 -0.27
C PHE A 163 30.86 14.47 0.49
N TYR A 164 30.22 15.64 0.37
CA TYR A 164 28.81 15.77 0.68
C TYR A 164 28.06 14.90 -0.31
N MET A 165 27.60 13.75 0.16
CA MET A 165 26.60 12.94 -0.52
C MET A 165 25.34 13.80 -0.58
N SER A 166 25.20 14.55 -1.67
CA SER A 166 23.90 15.07 -2.11
C SER A 166 22.92 13.90 -2.01
N GLU A 167 21.76 14.08 -1.36
CA GLU A 167 20.65 13.13 -1.40
C GLU A 167 20.09 13.05 -2.83
N THR A 168 20.91 12.53 -3.75
CA THR A 168 20.51 12.21 -5.11
C THR A 168 19.64 10.98 -5.03
N PHE A 169 18.45 11.05 -5.62
CA PHE A 169 17.56 9.90 -5.76
C PHE A 169 18.29 8.76 -6.47
N ASP A 170 18.50 7.62 -5.79
CA ASP A 170 19.13 6.43 -6.35
C ASP A 170 18.04 5.48 -6.90
N PRO A 171 17.92 5.33 -8.24
CA PRO A 171 16.93 4.42 -8.84
C PRO A 171 17.22 2.93 -8.56
N ALA A 172 18.41 2.60 -8.05
CA ALA A 172 18.81 1.24 -7.70
C ALA A 172 18.77 0.97 -6.18
N GLU A 173 18.18 1.89 -5.38
CA GLU A 173 18.17 1.78 -3.93
C GLU A 173 17.55 0.45 -3.45
N LYS A 174 18.18 -0.15 -2.44
CA LYS A 174 17.79 -1.45 -1.87
C LYS A 174 17.47 -1.30 -0.39
N TYR A 175 16.58 -2.15 0.13
CA TYR A 175 16.42 -2.26 1.58
C TYR A 175 17.73 -2.72 2.23
N LYS A 176 18.01 -2.19 3.42
CA LYS A 176 19.14 -2.64 4.25
C LYS A 176 18.81 -4.00 4.88
N MET A 177 19.43 -5.05 4.36
CA MET A 177 19.20 -6.46 4.73
C MET A 177 20.39 -7.07 5.48
N ASP A 178 21.14 -6.22 6.19
CA ASP A 178 22.39 -6.47 6.89
C ASP A 178 22.27 -6.38 8.43
N HIS A 179 21.05 -6.35 8.98
CA HIS A 179 20.83 -6.43 10.43
C HIS A 179 21.24 -7.81 10.98
N LYS A 180 21.31 -7.97 12.30
CA LYS A 180 21.73 -9.22 12.94
C LYS A 180 20.88 -10.42 12.53
N ARG A 181 19.55 -10.25 12.42
CA ARG A 181 18.59 -11.31 12.08
C ARG A 181 17.88 -10.97 10.77
N ARG A 182 17.46 -12.00 10.03
CA ARG A 182 16.54 -11.79 8.90
C ARG A 182 15.19 -11.26 9.38
N GLY A 183 14.68 -11.85 10.45
CA GLY A 183 13.38 -11.56 11.02
C GLY A 183 12.54 -12.80 11.24
N ILE A 184 11.33 -12.59 11.75
CA ILE A 184 10.38 -13.66 12.06
C ILE A 184 9.51 -13.94 10.82
N ALA A 185 9.24 -15.22 10.57
CA ALA A 185 8.26 -15.69 9.61
C ALA A 185 7.15 -16.47 10.35
N LEU A 186 5.95 -15.89 10.45
CA LEU A 186 4.79 -16.57 11.02
C LEU A 186 4.06 -17.35 9.93
N ILE A 187 3.62 -18.58 10.23
CA ILE A 187 2.79 -19.39 9.34
C ILE A 187 1.56 -19.85 10.11
N PHE A 188 0.40 -19.31 9.77
CA PHE A 188 -0.90 -19.76 10.28
C PHE A 188 -1.50 -20.76 9.29
N ASN A 189 -1.50 -22.03 9.69
CA ASN A 189 -1.93 -23.15 8.88
C ASN A 189 -3.29 -23.68 9.38
N HIS A 190 -4.34 -23.55 8.56
CA HIS A 190 -5.68 -24.03 8.89
C HIS A 190 -6.06 -25.19 7.99
N GLU A 191 -6.11 -26.39 8.56
CA GLU A 191 -6.54 -27.62 7.90
C GLU A 191 -7.99 -27.94 8.24
N ARG A 192 -8.41 -27.69 9.49
CA ARG A 192 -9.74 -28.04 10.02
C ARG A 192 -10.45 -26.82 10.61
N PHE A 193 -11.76 -26.80 10.41
CA PHE A 193 -12.63 -25.70 10.82
C PHE A 193 -13.77 -26.22 11.69
N SER A 194 -14.31 -25.35 12.53
CA SER A 194 -15.52 -25.62 13.30
C SER A 194 -16.65 -26.06 12.37
N TRP A 195 -17.33 -27.15 12.72
CA TRP A 195 -18.42 -27.72 11.92
C TRP A 195 -19.54 -26.69 11.63
N ARG A 196 -19.71 -25.68 12.49
CA ARG A 196 -20.69 -24.60 12.34
C ARG A 196 -20.41 -23.71 11.12
N LEU A 197 -19.17 -23.65 10.66
CA LEU A 197 -18.77 -22.85 9.50
C LEU A 197 -19.05 -23.56 8.18
N THR A 198 -19.34 -24.87 8.20
CA THR A 198 -19.60 -25.68 7.00
C THR A 198 -18.49 -25.63 5.94
N LEU A 199 -17.25 -25.39 6.38
CA LEU A 199 -16.07 -25.34 5.50
C LEU A 199 -15.41 -26.72 5.38
N PRO A 200 -14.96 -27.12 4.18
CA PRO A 200 -14.28 -28.40 3.98
C PRO A 200 -12.86 -28.41 4.57
N GLU A 201 -12.36 -29.59 4.93
CA GLU A 201 -10.96 -29.76 5.32
C GLU A 201 -10.00 -29.44 4.17
N ARG A 202 -8.87 -28.80 4.48
CA ARG A 202 -7.86 -28.35 3.51
C ARG A 202 -6.67 -29.31 3.38
N ARG A 203 -6.93 -30.58 3.09
CA ARG A 203 -5.88 -31.62 2.94
C ARG A 203 -4.75 -31.17 2.02
N GLY A 204 -3.51 -31.42 2.41
CA GLY A 204 -2.32 -30.95 1.67
C GLY A 204 -1.81 -29.58 2.15
N THR A 205 -2.55 -28.82 2.95
CA THR A 205 -2.04 -27.57 3.55
C THR A 205 -0.85 -27.80 4.49
N SER A 206 -0.75 -28.98 5.11
CA SER A 206 0.41 -29.35 5.90
C SER A 206 1.68 -29.48 5.04
N ALA A 207 1.57 -29.93 3.77
CA ALA A 207 2.69 -29.93 2.82
C ALA A 207 3.13 -28.50 2.45
N ASP A 208 2.17 -27.59 2.27
CA ASP A 208 2.44 -26.16 2.05
C ASP A 208 3.21 -25.55 3.24
N ARG A 209 2.73 -25.77 4.46
CA ARG A 209 3.36 -25.30 5.70
C ARG A 209 4.81 -25.78 5.79
N ASP A 210 5.06 -27.06 5.55
CA ASP A 210 6.38 -27.66 5.72
C ASP A 210 7.36 -27.21 4.61
N ASN A 211 6.87 -27.05 3.38
CA ASN A 211 7.66 -26.47 2.28
C ASN A 211 8.06 -25.02 2.56
N LEU A 212 7.11 -24.17 2.99
CA LEU A 212 7.40 -22.79 3.33
C LEU A 212 8.36 -22.69 4.53
N ARG A 213 8.14 -23.50 5.57
CA ARG A 213 9.04 -23.55 6.73
C ARG A 213 10.46 -23.83 6.31
N ARG A 214 10.66 -24.81 5.44
CA ARG A 214 11.99 -25.13 4.90
C ARG A 214 12.59 -23.95 4.14
N ARG A 215 11.87 -23.39 3.16
CA ARG A 215 12.41 -22.32 2.29
C ARG A 215 12.71 -21.02 3.04
N PHE A 216 11.84 -20.61 3.97
CA PHE A 216 12.12 -19.41 4.77
C PHE A 216 13.24 -19.63 5.77
N SER A 217 13.38 -20.85 6.34
CA SER A 217 14.54 -21.17 7.18
C SER A 217 15.85 -21.10 6.39
N GLU A 218 15.86 -21.61 5.14
CA GLU A 218 17.02 -21.52 4.23
C GLU A 218 17.40 -20.05 3.90
N LEU A 219 16.43 -19.13 3.90
CA LEU A 219 16.66 -17.68 3.71
C LEU A 219 17.00 -16.92 5.02
N GLY A 220 17.11 -17.64 6.14
CA GLY A 220 17.55 -17.13 7.44
C GLY A 220 16.44 -16.63 8.37
N PHE A 221 15.17 -16.86 8.05
CA PHE A 221 14.06 -16.47 8.92
C PHE A 221 13.92 -17.39 10.14
N GLU A 222 13.47 -16.81 11.26
CA GLU A 222 12.97 -17.56 12.42
C GLU A 222 11.51 -17.95 12.16
N VAL A 223 11.27 -19.19 11.72
CA VAL A 223 9.93 -19.64 11.33
C VAL A 223 9.14 -20.18 12.53
N LYS A 224 7.93 -19.66 12.74
CA LYS A 224 6.97 -20.13 13.76
C LYS A 224 5.67 -20.54 13.07
N CYS A 225 5.28 -21.81 13.24
CA CYS A 225 4.06 -22.35 12.64
C CYS A 225 3.00 -22.59 13.71
N PHE A 226 1.76 -22.19 13.42
CA PHE A 226 0.60 -22.39 14.28
C PHE A 226 -0.49 -23.10 13.48
N ASN A 227 -1.05 -24.17 14.04
CA ASN A 227 -2.06 -24.98 13.34
C ASN A 227 -3.43 -24.77 13.98
N ASP A 228 -4.45 -24.56 13.15
CA ASP A 228 -5.87 -24.54 13.53
C ASP A 228 -6.19 -23.65 14.75
N LEU A 229 -5.53 -22.49 14.86
CA LEU A 229 -5.82 -21.53 15.93
C LEU A 229 -7.24 -20.97 15.80
N LYS A 230 -7.90 -20.75 16.94
CA LYS A 230 -9.10 -19.93 17.01
C LYS A 230 -8.76 -18.47 16.74
N ALA A 231 -9.76 -17.67 16.40
CA ALA A 231 -9.54 -16.27 16.05
C ALA A 231 -8.90 -15.47 17.19
N GLU A 232 -9.34 -15.69 18.43
CA GLU A 232 -8.76 -15.05 19.61
C GLU A 232 -7.27 -15.41 19.78
N GLU A 233 -6.93 -16.69 19.68
CA GLU A 233 -5.55 -17.18 19.81
C GLU A 233 -4.65 -16.64 18.69
N LEU A 234 -5.17 -16.60 17.46
CA LEU A 234 -4.47 -16.05 16.30
C LEU A 234 -4.21 -14.54 16.50
N LEU A 235 -5.24 -13.79 16.91
CA LEU A 235 -5.13 -12.35 17.18
C LEU A 235 -4.14 -12.06 18.31
N LEU A 236 -4.13 -12.85 19.37
CA LEU A 236 -3.15 -12.75 20.45
C LEU A 236 -1.73 -13.00 19.94
N THR A 237 -1.53 -14.08 19.19
CA THR A 237 -0.23 -14.48 18.64
C THR A 237 0.35 -13.41 17.71
N ILE A 238 -0.46 -12.87 16.79
CA ILE A 238 0.00 -11.85 15.86
C ILE A 238 0.20 -10.50 16.55
N HIS A 239 -0.61 -10.18 17.57
CA HIS A 239 -0.43 -8.99 18.39
C HIS A 239 0.90 -9.03 19.16
N GLU A 240 1.23 -10.17 19.78
CA GLU A 240 2.53 -10.38 20.44
C GLU A 240 3.70 -10.18 19.47
N ALA A 241 3.60 -10.73 18.25
CA ALA A 241 4.60 -10.53 17.22
C ALA A 241 4.73 -9.05 16.80
N SER A 242 3.62 -8.32 16.68
CA SER A 242 3.63 -6.88 16.35
C SER A 242 4.21 -6.01 17.47
N SER A 243 4.03 -6.42 18.72
CA SER A 243 4.50 -5.70 19.91
C SER A 243 5.96 -6.00 20.27
N SER A 244 6.51 -7.08 19.71
CA SER A 244 7.92 -7.47 19.90
C SER A 244 8.88 -6.51 19.18
N SER A 245 10.13 -6.42 19.66
CA SER A 245 11.14 -5.59 19.01
C SER A 245 11.71 -6.26 17.76
N HIS A 246 11.71 -5.52 16.64
CA HIS A 246 12.28 -5.90 15.35
C HIS A 246 13.49 -5.05 14.95
N ILE A 247 14.11 -4.34 15.92
CA ILE A 247 15.21 -3.40 15.65
C ILE A 247 16.39 -4.10 14.96
N ASP A 248 16.70 -5.32 15.39
CA ASP A 248 17.80 -6.14 14.88
C ASP A 248 17.39 -7.09 13.75
N ALA A 249 16.16 -6.98 13.23
CA ALA A 249 15.64 -7.76 12.12
C ALA A 249 15.68 -6.96 10.80
N ASP A 250 15.88 -7.62 9.66
CA ASP A 250 15.78 -6.97 8.35
C ASP A 250 14.33 -6.68 7.94
N CYS A 251 13.42 -7.63 8.20
CA CYS A 251 12.04 -7.60 7.71
C CYS A 251 11.11 -8.46 8.56
N PHE A 252 9.82 -8.45 8.22
CA PHE A 252 8.81 -9.31 8.82
C PHE A 252 8.02 -10.06 7.74
N LEU A 253 7.72 -11.34 7.99
CA LEU A 253 6.94 -12.18 7.08
C LEU A 253 5.78 -12.87 7.83
N CYS A 254 4.60 -12.88 7.24
CA CYS A 254 3.42 -13.55 7.78
C CYS A 254 2.67 -14.29 6.67
N VAL A 255 2.38 -15.57 6.88
CA VAL A 255 1.68 -16.43 5.94
C VAL A 255 0.36 -16.91 6.52
N PHE A 256 -0.69 -16.85 5.72
CA PHE A 256 -1.98 -17.44 6.01
C PHE A 256 -2.31 -18.52 4.98
N LEU A 257 -2.49 -19.76 5.44
CA LEU A 257 -2.96 -20.89 4.64
C LEU A 257 -4.35 -21.27 5.16
N SER A 258 -5.42 -20.77 4.53
CA SER A 258 -6.80 -20.98 5.01
C SER A 258 -7.83 -20.84 3.88
N HIS A 259 -9.11 -20.93 4.24
CA HIS A 259 -10.21 -20.41 3.42
C HIS A 259 -10.31 -18.88 3.57
N GLY A 260 -10.91 -18.20 2.60
CA GLY A 260 -11.07 -16.75 2.60
C GLY A 260 -12.46 -16.32 2.12
N GLU A 261 -12.95 -15.19 2.64
CA GLU A 261 -14.19 -14.55 2.17
C GLU A 261 -14.20 -13.00 2.26
N GLY A 262 -14.55 -12.33 1.16
CA GLY A 262 -14.61 -10.88 1.00
C GLY A 262 -13.26 -10.18 1.22
N SER A 263 -12.98 -9.70 2.43
CA SER A 263 -11.69 -9.13 2.86
C SER A 263 -11.13 -9.91 4.07
N HIS A 264 -11.62 -11.14 4.27
CA HIS A 264 -11.39 -11.94 5.46
C HIS A 264 -10.70 -13.26 5.14
N ILE A 265 -10.03 -13.80 6.17
CA ILE A 265 -9.53 -15.16 6.21
C ILE A 265 -10.21 -15.90 7.37
N TYR A 266 -10.39 -17.20 7.23
CA TYR A 266 -10.95 -18.01 8.30
C TYR A 266 -9.85 -18.44 9.28
N ALA A 267 -10.08 -18.17 10.58
CA ALA A 267 -9.47 -18.95 11.65
C ALA A 267 -10.27 -20.25 11.86
N GLN A 268 -9.94 -21.03 12.89
CA GLN A 268 -10.61 -22.31 13.12
C GLN A 268 -12.12 -22.17 13.42
N ASP A 269 -12.54 -21.08 14.07
CA ASP A 269 -13.89 -20.89 14.60
C ASP A 269 -14.67 -19.73 13.96
N THR A 270 -14.00 -18.71 13.42
CA THR A 270 -14.64 -17.56 12.75
C THR A 270 -13.69 -16.87 11.76
N LYS A 271 -14.21 -15.90 11.01
CA LYS A 271 -13.44 -15.09 10.05
C LYS A 271 -12.79 -13.86 10.72
N ILE A 272 -11.62 -13.48 10.20
CA ILE A 272 -10.86 -12.30 10.62
C ILE A 272 -10.58 -11.43 9.41
N GLU A 273 -10.79 -10.14 9.53
CA GLU A 273 -10.47 -9.19 8.47
C GLU A 273 -8.95 -9.03 8.31
N ILE A 274 -8.47 -9.09 7.07
CA ILE A 274 -7.03 -8.97 6.75
C ILE A 274 -6.49 -7.58 7.16
N GLN A 275 -7.31 -6.53 7.08
CA GLN A 275 -6.94 -5.19 7.54
C GLN A 275 -6.65 -5.15 9.05
N THR A 276 -7.38 -5.94 9.85
CA THR A 276 -7.14 -6.04 11.29
C THR A 276 -5.74 -6.61 11.57
N LEU A 277 -5.33 -7.62 10.80
CA LEU A 277 -4.04 -8.29 10.94
C LEU A 277 -2.87 -7.42 10.46
N THR A 278 -2.98 -6.90 9.23
CA THR A 278 -1.95 -6.03 8.62
C THR A 278 -1.83 -4.68 9.34
N GLY A 279 -2.95 -4.16 9.87
CA GLY A 279 -3.03 -2.89 10.58
C GLY A 279 -2.20 -2.84 11.87
N LEU A 280 -1.83 -3.98 12.45
CA LEU A 280 -0.96 -4.08 13.62
C LEU A 280 0.51 -3.73 13.31
N PHE A 281 0.91 -3.85 12.04
CA PHE A 281 2.29 -3.64 11.60
C PHE A 281 2.49 -2.29 10.88
N LYS A 282 1.49 -1.40 10.93
CA LYS A 282 1.64 -0.02 10.43
C LYS A 282 2.64 0.74 11.30
N GLY A 283 3.26 1.77 10.73
CA GLY A 283 4.38 2.47 11.37
C GLY A 283 4.05 3.12 12.70
N ASP A 284 2.80 3.54 12.90
CA ASP A 284 2.28 4.09 14.16
C ASP A 284 2.11 3.04 15.27
N LYS A 285 2.00 1.76 14.90
CA LYS A 285 1.79 0.66 15.86
C LYS A 285 3.01 -0.23 16.06
N CYS A 286 3.85 -0.39 15.03
CA CYS A 286 5.07 -1.19 15.09
C CYS A 286 6.28 -0.37 14.62
N GLN A 287 6.77 0.49 15.50
CA GLN A 287 7.83 1.46 15.18
C GLN A 287 9.14 0.79 14.72
N SER A 288 9.49 -0.38 15.26
CA SER A 288 10.72 -1.10 14.90
C SER A 288 10.73 -1.69 13.48
N LEU A 289 9.60 -1.70 12.77
CA LEU A 289 9.46 -2.14 11.38
C LEU A 289 9.23 -0.98 10.39
N VAL A 290 9.32 0.27 10.83
CA VAL A 290 9.27 1.43 9.92
C VAL A 290 10.49 1.42 8.98
N GLY A 291 10.26 1.59 7.67
CA GLY A 291 11.31 1.51 6.66
C GLY A 291 11.79 0.10 6.34
N LYS A 292 11.17 -0.94 6.90
CA LYS A 292 11.51 -2.36 6.70
C LYS A 292 10.40 -3.10 5.96
N PRO A 293 10.70 -4.08 5.08
CA PRO A 293 9.67 -4.83 4.37
C PRO A 293 8.75 -5.62 5.31
N LYS A 294 7.44 -5.53 5.04
CA LYS A 294 6.35 -6.24 5.75
C LYS A 294 5.59 -7.10 4.75
N ILE A 295 5.90 -8.39 4.72
CA ILE A 295 5.48 -9.30 3.66
C ILE A 295 4.35 -10.20 4.17
N PHE A 296 3.20 -10.16 3.51
CA PHE A 296 2.06 -11.00 3.81
C PHE A 296 1.78 -11.92 2.63
N ILE A 297 1.79 -13.23 2.85
CA ILE A 297 1.49 -14.23 1.82
C ILE A 297 0.17 -14.91 2.20
N ILE A 298 -0.80 -14.83 1.32
CA ILE A 298 -2.17 -15.26 1.58
C ILE A 298 -2.54 -16.32 0.53
N GLN A 299 -2.46 -17.58 0.96
CA GLN A 299 -3.13 -18.70 0.30
C GLN A 299 -4.51 -18.83 0.91
N ALA A 300 -5.41 -17.97 0.43
CA ALA A 300 -6.82 -17.99 0.72
C ALA A 300 -7.57 -17.54 -0.54
N CYS A 301 -8.79 -18.02 -0.67
CA CYS A 301 -9.52 -17.98 -1.92
C CYS A 301 -10.05 -16.54 -2.18
N ARG A 302 -10.12 -16.04 -3.45
CA ARG A 302 -10.46 -14.64 -3.88
C ARG A 302 -11.72 -14.16 -4.72
N GLY A 303 -12.61 -14.97 -5.32
CA GLY A 303 -14.00 -14.68 -5.75
C GLY A 303 -14.75 -15.97 -6.26
N ASP A 304 -16.00 -15.90 -6.71
CA ASP A 304 -16.78 -17.06 -7.19
C ASP A 304 -16.71 -17.29 -8.72
N GLN A 305 -15.77 -16.63 -9.42
CA GLN A 305 -15.66 -16.67 -10.88
C GLN A 305 -14.51 -17.54 -11.36
N HIS A 306 -14.78 -18.35 -12.38
CA HIS A 306 -13.81 -19.29 -12.93
C HIS A 306 -12.98 -18.65 -14.04
N ASP A 307 -11.65 -18.75 -13.96
CA ASP A 307 -10.78 -18.28 -15.05
C ASP A 307 -10.87 -19.27 -16.22
N VAL A 308 -11.33 -18.77 -17.37
CA VAL A 308 -11.54 -19.59 -18.57
C VAL A 308 -10.21 -19.68 -19.32
N PRO A 309 -9.75 -20.88 -19.70
CA PRO A 309 -8.51 -21.01 -20.46
C PRO A 309 -8.64 -20.29 -21.81
N VAL A 310 -7.78 -19.30 -22.03
CA VAL A 310 -7.50 -18.78 -23.38
C VAL A 310 -6.29 -19.50 -23.96
N ILE A 311 -6.42 -19.96 -25.20
CA ILE A 311 -5.34 -20.61 -25.95
C ILE A 311 -4.59 -19.50 -26.70
N PRO A 312 -3.28 -19.31 -26.48
CA PRO A 312 -2.46 -18.52 -27.40
C PRO A 312 -2.56 -19.16 -28.79
N LEU A 313 -2.61 -18.38 -29.87
CA LEU A 313 -2.84 -18.89 -31.24
C LEU A 313 -1.87 -20.00 -31.72
N ASP A 314 -0.81 -20.34 -30.97
CA ASP A 314 0.32 -21.15 -31.43
C ASP A 314 0.76 -22.28 -30.46
N VAL A 315 -0.13 -23.17 -29.99
CA VAL A 315 0.33 -24.36 -29.22
C VAL A 315 -0.50 -25.62 -29.48
N VAL A 316 0.18 -26.67 -29.97
CA VAL A 316 -0.32 -28.05 -30.14
C VAL A 316 -0.03 -28.85 -28.87
N ASP A 317 -1.07 -29.39 -28.23
CA ASP A 317 -0.96 -30.18 -27.00
C ASP A 317 -0.41 -31.60 -27.24
N HIS A 318 0.37 -32.11 -26.29
CA HIS A 318 0.77 -33.53 -26.19
C HIS A 318 0.14 -34.18 -24.96
N GLN A 319 -0.47 -35.34 -25.17
CA GLN A 319 -1.15 -36.15 -24.16
C GLN A 319 -0.14 -37.05 -23.43
N LYS A 320 -0.24 -37.16 -22.10
CA LYS A 320 0.53 -38.12 -21.30
C LYS A 320 -0.38 -38.86 -20.32
N ASN A 321 -0.25 -40.19 -20.29
CA ASN A 321 -1.06 -41.12 -19.50
C ASN A 321 -0.54 -41.32 -18.06
N MET A 322 -1.50 -41.25 -17.12
CA MET A 322 -1.74 -42.00 -15.86
C MET A 322 -0.58 -42.54 -15.00
N LEU A 323 -0.58 -42.21 -13.69
CA LEU A 323 -0.85 -43.09 -12.52
C LEU A 323 -0.75 -42.29 -11.18
N ASP A 324 -1.47 -42.77 -10.15
CA ASP A 324 -1.71 -42.28 -8.76
C ASP A 324 -2.56 -41.00 -8.57
N VAL A 325 -3.78 -41.17 -8.01
CA VAL A 325 -4.84 -40.15 -7.99
C VAL A 325 -4.65 -39.11 -6.87
N ASN A 326 -3.74 -38.17 -7.11
CA ASN A 326 -3.70 -36.90 -6.40
C ASN A 326 -4.84 -36.01 -6.92
N ILE A 327 -5.86 -35.78 -6.09
CA ILE A 327 -7.06 -35.03 -6.49
C ILE A 327 -6.81 -33.53 -6.30
N THR A 328 -7.03 -32.75 -7.35
CA THR A 328 -7.07 -31.29 -7.27
C THR A 328 -8.41 -30.85 -6.73
N GLN A 329 -8.40 -30.22 -5.56
CA GLN A 329 -9.53 -29.48 -5.00
C GLN A 329 -9.47 -28.05 -5.52
N VAL A 330 -10.65 -27.55 -5.92
CA VAL A 330 -10.84 -26.18 -6.35
C VAL A 330 -11.57 -25.47 -5.22
N ASP A 331 -10.88 -24.56 -4.56
CA ASP A 331 -11.45 -23.83 -3.44
C ASP A 331 -12.04 -22.51 -3.99
N ALA A 332 -13.36 -22.36 -3.82
CA ALA A 332 -14.10 -21.16 -4.19
C ALA A 332 -13.65 -19.97 -3.37
N ALA A 333 -13.70 -18.80 -3.98
CA ALA A 333 -12.77 -17.75 -3.68
C ALA A 333 -13.53 -16.47 -3.21
N SER A 334 -12.95 -15.62 -2.34
CA SER A 334 -13.36 -14.20 -2.08
C SER A 334 -12.38 -13.44 -1.15
N VAL A 335 -11.45 -12.60 -1.64
CA VAL A 335 -10.50 -11.74 -0.88
C VAL A 335 -10.23 -10.51 -1.77
N SER A 336 -10.42 -9.28 -1.30
CA SER A 336 -10.13 -8.03 -2.02
C SER A 336 -8.66 -7.60 -1.92
N THR A 337 -8.11 -6.90 -2.92
CA THR A 337 -6.75 -6.33 -2.78
C THR A 337 -6.80 -5.11 -1.87
N LEU A 338 -5.97 -5.11 -0.82
CA LEU A 338 -5.97 -4.04 0.18
C LEU A 338 -4.65 -3.27 0.16
N PRO A 339 -4.66 -1.93 0.00
CA PRO A 339 -3.46 -1.13 0.20
C PRO A 339 -3.13 -1.07 1.68
N ALA A 340 -2.02 -1.69 2.06
CA ALA A 340 -1.40 -1.48 3.36
C ALA A 340 -0.47 -0.26 3.30
N GLY A 341 0.05 0.18 4.45
CA GLY A 341 0.94 1.34 4.50
C GLY A 341 2.24 1.14 3.70
N ALA A 342 3.14 2.11 3.75
CA ALA A 342 4.45 2.00 3.11
C ALA A 342 5.24 0.75 3.55
N ASP A 343 6.02 0.22 2.63
CA ASP A 343 6.88 -0.97 2.77
C ASP A 343 6.13 -2.28 3.04
N PHE A 344 4.85 -2.36 2.69
CA PHE A 344 4.11 -3.62 2.67
C PHE A 344 4.19 -4.29 1.29
N LEU A 345 4.18 -5.62 1.31
CA LEU A 345 4.02 -6.44 0.12
C LEU A 345 2.98 -7.52 0.40
N MET A 346 1.85 -7.44 -0.30
CA MET A 346 0.74 -8.37 -0.15
C MET A 346 0.75 -9.35 -1.33
N CYS A 347 1.04 -10.62 -1.06
CA CYS A 347 1.12 -11.68 -2.07
C CYS A 347 -0.11 -12.59 -1.94
N TYR A 348 -0.88 -12.72 -3.01
CA TYR A 348 -2.11 -13.52 -3.04
C TYR A 348 -1.97 -14.67 -4.02
N SER A 349 -2.47 -15.83 -3.64
CA SER A 349 -2.39 -17.03 -4.49
C SER A 349 -3.16 -16.94 -5.79
N VAL A 350 -4.12 -16.02 -5.87
CA VAL A 350 -4.97 -15.81 -7.03
C VAL A 350 -5.39 -14.33 -7.15
N ALA A 351 -5.77 -13.86 -8.33
CA ALA A 351 -6.39 -12.55 -8.52
C ALA A 351 -7.81 -12.51 -7.94
N GLU A 352 -8.28 -11.31 -7.61
CA GLU A 352 -9.66 -11.10 -7.14
C GLU A 352 -10.67 -11.62 -8.16
N GLY A 353 -11.70 -12.33 -7.71
CA GLY A 353 -12.66 -12.98 -8.59
C GLY A 353 -12.38 -14.46 -8.87
N TYR A 354 -11.14 -14.94 -8.77
CA TYR A 354 -10.74 -16.25 -9.35
C TYR A 354 -10.42 -17.36 -8.33
N TYR A 355 -10.52 -18.63 -8.77
CA TYR A 355 -10.31 -19.83 -7.94
C TYR A 355 -8.84 -20.15 -7.65
N SER A 356 -8.60 -20.71 -6.46
CA SER A 356 -7.30 -21.25 -6.08
C SER A 356 -7.33 -22.78 -6.03
N HIS A 357 -6.28 -23.42 -6.53
CA HIS A 357 -6.18 -24.86 -6.67
C HIS A 357 -5.22 -25.47 -5.66
N ARG A 358 -5.65 -26.60 -5.10
CA ARG A 358 -4.88 -27.35 -4.12
C ARG A 358 -4.94 -28.84 -4.36
N GLU A 359 -3.76 -29.43 -4.43
CA GLU A 359 -3.61 -30.88 -4.48
C GLU A 359 -3.65 -31.45 -3.07
N THR A 360 -4.47 -32.48 -2.86
CA THR A 360 -4.71 -33.05 -1.52
C THR A 360 -3.47 -33.65 -0.86
N VAL A 361 -2.43 -33.93 -1.63
CA VAL A 361 -1.15 -34.49 -1.15
C VAL A 361 -0.03 -33.46 -1.25
N ASN A 362 0.18 -32.86 -2.43
CA ASN A 362 1.34 -32.01 -2.69
C ASN A 362 1.16 -30.55 -2.20
N GLY A 363 -0.06 -30.15 -1.84
CA GLY A 363 -0.37 -28.79 -1.41
C GLY A 363 -0.86 -27.89 -2.55
N SER A 364 -0.91 -26.58 -2.31
CA SER A 364 -1.45 -25.60 -3.26
C SER A 364 -0.48 -25.26 -4.38
N TRP A 365 -1.01 -25.07 -5.60
CA TRP A 365 -0.19 -24.76 -6.77
C TRP A 365 0.69 -23.53 -6.56
N TYR A 366 0.10 -22.50 -5.96
CA TYR A 366 0.81 -21.26 -5.66
C TYR A 366 1.97 -21.47 -4.70
N ILE A 367 1.76 -22.20 -3.59
CA ILE A 367 2.81 -22.43 -2.60
C ILE A 367 3.88 -23.39 -3.13
N GLN A 368 3.50 -24.42 -3.90
CA GLN A 368 4.46 -25.30 -4.57
C GLN A 368 5.41 -24.50 -5.47
N ASP A 369 4.86 -23.68 -6.37
CA ASP A 369 5.66 -22.91 -7.34
C ASP A 369 6.45 -21.79 -6.64
N LEU A 370 5.87 -21.14 -5.62
CA LEU A 370 6.58 -20.18 -4.78
C LEU A 370 7.79 -20.84 -4.11
N CYS A 371 7.61 -22.00 -3.46
CA CYS A 371 8.70 -22.70 -2.79
C CYS A 371 9.76 -23.22 -3.77
N GLU A 372 9.38 -23.60 -5.00
CA GLU A 372 10.33 -23.94 -6.04
C GLU A 372 11.17 -22.72 -6.45
N MET A 373 10.52 -21.58 -6.70
CA MET A 373 11.21 -20.34 -7.09
C MET A 373 12.11 -19.81 -5.97
N LEU A 374 11.65 -19.86 -4.72
CA LEU A 374 12.46 -19.53 -3.54
C LEU A 374 13.71 -20.41 -3.46
N GLY A 375 13.57 -21.73 -3.67
CA GLY A 375 14.69 -22.66 -3.62
C GLY A 375 15.74 -22.44 -4.72
N LYS A 376 15.33 -21.95 -5.91
CA LYS A 376 16.23 -21.72 -7.05
C LYS A 376 16.82 -20.32 -7.08
N PHE A 377 16.02 -19.31 -6.72
CA PHE A 377 16.32 -17.90 -6.99
C PHE A 377 16.14 -16.99 -5.77
N GLY A 378 15.63 -17.51 -4.65
CA GLY A 378 15.28 -16.70 -3.47
C GLY A 378 16.47 -15.96 -2.86
N SER A 379 17.69 -16.48 -3.01
CA SER A 379 18.90 -15.86 -2.47
C SER A 379 19.63 -14.94 -3.45
N SER A 380 19.08 -14.66 -4.63
CA SER A 380 19.76 -13.88 -5.67
C SER A 380 18.86 -12.89 -6.41
N LEU A 381 17.61 -13.27 -6.70
CA LEU A 381 16.69 -12.45 -7.48
C LEU A 381 15.99 -11.40 -6.59
N GLU A 382 15.58 -10.28 -7.20
CA GLU A 382 14.70 -9.32 -6.54
C GLU A 382 13.35 -10.01 -6.25
N PHE A 383 12.78 -9.76 -5.08
CA PHE A 383 11.66 -10.58 -4.60
C PHE A 383 10.37 -10.42 -5.44
N THR A 384 10.08 -9.22 -5.97
CA THR A 384 8.94 -9.01 -6.87
C THR A 384 9.18 -9.59 -8.27
N GLU A 385 10.43 -9.60 -8.74
CA GLU A 385 10.81 -10.35 -9.95
C GLU A 385 10.59 -11.85 -9.74
N LEU A 386 10.95 -12.40 -8.57
CA LEU A 386 10.67 -13.79 -8.20
C LEU A 386 9.17 -14.09 -8.19
N LEU A 387 8.36 -13.22 -7.60
CA LEU A 387 6.90 -13.36 -7.59
C LEU A 387 6.32 -13.30 -9.02
N THR A 388 6.94 -12.55 -9.93
CA THR A 388 6.55 -12.54 -11.35
C THR A 388 6.82 -13.89 -12.02
N LEU A 389 7.92 -14.57 -11.66
CA LEU A 389 8.16 -15.95 -12.11
C LEU A 389 7.10 -16.91 -11.58
N VAL A 390 6.68 -16.74 -10.32
CA VAL A 390 5.59 -17.53 -9.72
C VAL A 390 4.29 -17.31 -10.48
N ASN A 391 3.94 -16.06 -10.81
CA ASN A 391 2.75 -15.75 -11.62
C ASN A 391 2.76 -16.53 -12.94
N ARG A 392 3.89 -16.49 -13.66
CA ARG A 392 4.05 -17.21 -14.92
C ARG A 392 3.90 -18.72 -14.74
N LYS A 393 4.56 -19.31 -13.75
CA LYS A 393 4.52 -20.75 -13.48
C LYS A 393 3.11 -21.25 -13.15
N VAL A 394 2.40 -20.55 -12.26
CA VAL A 394 1.03 -20.92 -11.87
C VAL A 394 0.05 -20.75 -13.03
N SER A 395 0.17 -19.69 -13.84
CA SER A 395 -0.69 -19.46 -15.01
C SER A 395 -0.57 -20.51 -16.13
N GLN A 396 0.53 -21.25 -16.14
CA GLN A 396 0.79 -22.34 -17.08
C GLN A 396 0.22 -23.68 -16.59
N ARG A 397 -0.18 -23.79 -15.32
CA ARG A 397 -0.87 -24.97 -14.79
C ARG A 397 -2.30 -25.01 -15.30
N ARG A 398 -2.83 -26.24 -15.39
CA ARG A 398 -4.22 -26.52 -15.74
C ARG A 398 -4.73 -27.69 -14.91
N VAL A 399 -6.04 -27.71 -14.67
CA VAL A 399 -6.66 -28.82 -13.94
C VAL A 399 -6.83 -29.99 -14.90
N ASP A 400 -5.97 -31.00 -14.76
CA ASP A 400 -6.07 -32.23 -15.56
C ASP A 400 -7.15 -33.18 -15.01
N PHE A 401 -7.27 -33.29 -13.67
CA PHE A 401 -8.23 -34.16 -13.00
C PHE A 401 -8.88 -33.46 -11.81
N CYS A 402 -10.21 -33.42 -11.77
CA CYS A 402 -10.98 -32.91 -10.63
C CYS A 402 -12.24 -33.75 -10.40
N LYS A 403 -12.71 -33.80 -9.14
CA LYS A 403 -14.00 -34.42 -8.80
C LYS A 403 -15.18 -33.66 -9.42
N ASP A 404 -15.02 -32.35 -9.60
CA ASP A 404 -15.96 -31.53 -10.34
C ASP A 404 -15.50 -31.46 -11.81
N PRO A 405 -16.21 -32.08 -12.76
CA PRO A 405 -15.87 -32.01 -14.18
C PRO A 405 -15.88 -30.58 -14.72
N SER A 406 -16.67 -29.68 -14.12
CA SER A 406 -16.73 -28.27 -14.52
C SER A 406 -15.39 -27.59 -14.30
N ALA A 407 -14.54 -28.10 -13.40
CA ALA A 407 -13.25 -27.52 -13.05
C ALA A 407 -12.09 -27.93 -13.97
N ILE A 408 -12.31 -28.92 -14.85
CA ILE A 408 -11.28 -29.37 -15.78
C ILE A 408 -10.92 -28.24 -16.76
N GLY A 409 -9.61 -28.04 -16.98
CA GLY A 409 -9.10 -27.00 -17.87
C GLY A 409 -9.06 -25.58 -17.27
N LYS A 410 -9.55 -25.38 -16.04
CA LYS A 410 -9.49 -24.07 -15.38
C LYS A 410 -8.04 -23.68 -15.05
N LYS A 411 -7.81 -22.37 -15.04
CA LYS A 411 -6.51 -21.73 -14.80
C LYS A 411 -6.50 -20.96 -13.48
N GLN A 412 -5.30 -20.56 -13.06
CA GLN A 412 -5.08 -19.73 -11.90
C GLN A 412 -3.97 -18.71 -12.19
N VAL A 413 -4.21 -17.44 -11.87
CA VAL A 413 -3.20 -16.38 -11.96
C VAL A 413 -3.06 -15.74 -10.59
N PRO A 414 -1.91 -15.89 -9.90
CA PRO A 414 -1.61 -15.17 -8.67
C PRO A 414 -1.44 -13.67 -8.91
N CYS A 415 -1.50 -12.89 -7.83
CA CYS A 415 -1.20 -11.46 -7.90
C CYS A 415 -0.51 -10.98 -6.63
N PHE A 416 0.23 -9.88 -6.73
CA PHE A 416 0.80 -9.21 -5.58
C PHE A 416 0.56 -7.71 -5.68
N ALA A 417 0.31 -7.07 -4.54
CA ALA A 417 0.21 -5.62 -4.41
C ALA A 417 1.44 -5.13 -3.63
N SER A 418 2.28 -4.33 -4.28
CA SER A 418 3.51 -3.80 -3.71
C SER A 418 3.32 -2.36 -3.31
N MET A 419 3.61 -2.07 -2.04
CA MET A 419 3.81 -0.72 -1.49
C MET A 419 5.25 -0.56 -1.02
N LEU A 420 6.16 -1.39 -1.55
CA LEU A 420 7.60 -1.29 -1.29
C LEU A 420 8.16 -0.02 -1.94
N THR A 421 9.12 0.60 -1.27
CA THR A 421 9.78 1.83 -1.72
C THR A 421 11.19 1.59 -2.26
N LYS A 422 11.74 0.38 -2.10
CA LYS A 422 13.10 -0.02 -2.52
C LYS A 422 13.11 -1.46 -3.04
N LYS A 423 14.18 -1.85 -3.72
CA LYS A 423 14.37 -3.24 -4.16
C LYS A 423 14.63 -4.17 -2.98
N LEU A 424 14.03 -5.35 -3.00
CA LEU A 424 14.13 -6.34 -1.92
C LEU A 424 14.89 -7.59 -2.38
N TYR A 425 15.97 -7.92 -1.67
CA TYR A 425 16.78 -9.11 -1.91
C TYR A 425 17.01 -9.89 -0.62
N PHE A 426 17.07 -11.22 -0.71
CA PHE A 426 17.41 -12.10 0.41
C PHE A 426 18.77 -12.76 0.23
N PHE A 427 19.80 -11.98 -0.09
CA PHE A 427 21.18 -12.48 -0.17
C PHE A 427 21.60 -13.21 1.11
N PRO A 428 22.45 -14.25 1.02
CA PRO A 428 22.96 -14.95 2.20
C PRO A 428 23.57 -13.95 3.20
N LYS A 429 23.20 -14.07 4.48
CA LYS A 429 23.76 -13.20 5.53
C LYS A 429 25.20 -13.63 5.82
N SER A 430 26.11 -12.66 5.91
CA SER A 430 27.47 -12.90 6.37
C SER A 430 27.43 -13.46 7.80
N LYS A 431 28.18 -14.54 8.04
CA LYS A 431 28.28 -15.18 9.35
C LYS A 431 29.06 -14.34 10.34
#